data_AF-A0A4Z0PRJ4-F1
#
_entry.id   AF-A0A4Z0PRJ4-F1
#
_cell.length_a   1.000
_cell.length_b   1.000
_cell.length_c   1.000
_cell.angle_alpha   90.00
_cell.angle_beta   90.00
_cell.angle_gamma   90.00
#
_symmetry.space_group_name_H-M   'P 1'
#
loop_
_entity.id
_entity.type
_entity.pdbx_description
1 polymer ?
#
loop_
_entity_poly.entity_id
_entity_poly.type
_entity_poly.pdbx_seq_one_letter_code
_entity_poly.pdbx_strand_id
1 'polypeptide(L)'
;MTNPTPAASASAFDKARQGLWASLQKHLETVYAAEKDFRAATTFTTSFPFSAAVLEAEQLADYQQQRLYLRDLFIDETNQLDSLVKAVRTKSYEEDEKKLLLLMILGYIDIAESIFDLLGTHRPSKLDKDEELEETTAKFERVKNFTRLNIKGILGLLPKL
;
A
#
# COMPACT_ATOMS: atom_id res chain seq x y z
N MET A 1 26.58 -44.78 8.66
CA MET A 1 25.90 -44.12 7.53
C MET A 1 24.72 -43.37 8.10
N THR A 2 24.82 -42.05 8.26
CA THR A 2 23.73 -41.20 8.75
C THR A 2 22.85 -40.81 7.58
N ASN A 3 21.62 -41.32 7.54
CA ASN A 3 20.62 -40.86 6.58
C ASN A 3 20.39 -39.36 6.78
N PRO A 4 20.38 -38.53 5.71
CA PRO A 4 19.95 -37.14 5.83
C PRO A 4 18.46 -37.14 6.18
N THR A 5 18.12 -36.52 7.31
CA THR A 5 16.73 -36.21 7.68
C THR A 5 16.09 -35.41 6.53
N PRO A 6 14.93 -35.82 6.00
CA PRO A 6 14.25 -35.04 4.97
C PRO A 6 13.94 -33.65 5.53
N ALA A 7 14.28 -32.59 4.79
CA ALA A 7 13.87 -31.24 5.16
C ALA A 7 12.34 -31.23 5.30
N ALA A 8 11.84 -30.86 6.48
CA ALA A 8 10.41 -30.75 6.73
C ALA A 8 9.79 -29.81 5.68
N SER A 9 8.77 -30.28 4.97
CA SER A 9 8.03 -29.49 4.00
C SER A 9 7.37 -28.30 4.69
N ALA A 10 7.62 -27.09 4.17
CA ALA A 10 7.06 -25.85 4.71
C ALA A 10 5.52 -25.94 4.84
N SER A 11 5.00 -25.47 5.97
CA SER A 11 3.56 -25.48 6.25
C SER A 11 2.78 -24.65 5.22
N ALA A 12 1.47 -24.89 5.10
CA ALA A 12 0.62 -24.07 4.22
C ALA A 12 0.64 -22.58 4.62
N PHE A 13 0.77 -22.30 5.92
CA PHE A 13 0.96 -20.96 6.45
C PHE A 13 2.31 -20.36 6.03
N ASP A 14 3.42 -21.09 6.17
CA ASP A 14 4.74 -20.59 5.78
C ASP A 14 4.82 -20.20 4.30
N LYS A 15 4.20 -21.01 3.44
CA LYS A 15 4.09 -20.70 2.01
C LYS A 15 3.27 -19.44 1.76
N ALA A 16 2.16 -19.27 2.48
CA ALA A 16 1.31 -18.09 2.37
C ALA A 16 2.01 -16.84 2.87
N ARG A 17 2.73 -16.93 4.00
CA ARG A 17 3.51 -15.85 4.59
C ARG A 17 4.67 -15.43 3.68
N GLN A 18 5.43 -16.39 3.13
CA GLN A 18 6.50 -16.10 2.17
C GLN A 18 5.96 -15.50 0.86
N GLY A 19 4.86 -16.05 0.34
CA GLY A 19 4.21 -15.51 -0.85
C GLY A 19 3.68 -14.10 -0.65
N LEU A 20 3.05 -13.84 0.50
CA LEU A 20 2.62 -12.49 0.88
C LEU A 20 3.81 -11.55 0.99
N TRP A 21 4.88 -11.94 1.68
CA TRP A 21 6.09 -11.12 1.80
C TRP A 21 6.66 -10.73 0.44
N ALA A 22 6.89 -11.70 -0.45
CA ALA A 22 7.42 -11.44 -1.79
C ALA A 22 6.49 -10.55 -2.62
N SER A 23 5.17 -10.75 -2.50
CA SER A 23 4.18 -9.89 -3.15
C SER A 23 4.27 -8.45 -2.63
N LEU A 24 4.26 -8.26 -1.31
CA LEU A 24 4.33 -6.94 -0.69
C LEU A 24 5.63 -6.21 -1.06
N GLN A 25 6.76 -6.92 -1.14
CA GLN A 25 8.02 -6.33 -1.60
C GLN A 25 7.91 -5.77 -3.02
N LYS A 26 7.30 -6.53 -3.95
CA LYS A 26 7.10 -6.06 -5.33
C LYS A 26 6.17 -4.84 -5.39
N HIS A 27 5.10 -4.83 -4.60
CA HIS A 27 4.20 -3.68 -4.52
C HIS A 27 4.91 -2.46 -3.92
N LEU A 28 5.73 -2.64 -2.87
CA LEU A 28 6.56 -1.56 -2.31
C LEU A 28 7.52 -0.96 -3.35
N GLU A 29 8.20 -1.79 -4.13
CA GLU A 29 9.07 -1.30 -5.22
C GLU A 29 8.29 -0.44 -6.21
N THR A 30 7.07 -0.84 -6.55
CA THR A 30 6.19 -0.11 -7.48
C THR A 30 5.75 1.23 -6.89
N VAL A 31 5.29 1.23 -5.64
CA VAL A 31 4.80 2.45 -4.97
C VAL A 31 5.96 3.43 -4.71
N TYR A 32 7.16 2.96 -4.36
CA TYR A 32 8.34 3.82 -4.23
C TYR A 32 8.81 4.40 -5.56
N ALA A 33 8.72 3.63 -6.65
CA ALA A 33 9.01 4.17 -7.99
C ALA A 33 8.03 5.29 -8.35
N ALA A 34 6.73 5.07 -8.12
CA ALA A 34 5.69 6.09 -8.33
C ALA A 34 5.92 7.33 -7.46
N GLU A 35 6.30 7.15 -6.19
CA GLU A 35 6.64 8.26 -5.30
C GLU A 35 7.78 9.10 -5.88
N LYS A 36 8.87 8.44 -6.29
CA LYS A 36 10.05 9.10 -6.84
C LYS A 36 9.70 9.92 -8.08
N ASP A 37 8.96 9.34 -9.00
CA ASP A 37 8.59 9.98 -10.27
C ASP A 37 7.62 11.14 -10.03
N PHE A 38 6.65 10.98 -9.12
CA PHE A 38 5.73 12.05 -8.73
C PHE A 38 6.44 13.21 -8.01
N ARG A 39 7.39 12.91 -7.12
CA ARG A 39 8.23 13.93 -6.48
C ARG A 39 9.08 14.67 -7.50
N ALA A 40 9.65 13.97 -8.48
CA ALA A 40 10.40 14.60 -9.56
C ALA A 40 9.52 15.58 -10.36
N ALA A 41 8.30 15.15 -10.72
CA ALA A 41 7.33 15.96 -11.44
C ALA A 41 6.77 17.15 -10.64
N THR A 42 7.04 17.23 -9.33
CA THR A 42 6.61 18.35 -8.47
C THR A 42 7.76 19.27 -8.06
N THR A 43 8.99 19.01 -8.51
CA THR A 43 10.18 19.82 -8.16
C THR A 43 10.15 21.28 -8.62
N PHE A 44 9.24 21.64 -9.52
CA PHE A 44 9.05 23.03 -9.97
C PHE A 44 8.55 23.95 -8.84
N THR A 45 8.02 23.40 -7.74
CA THR A 45 7.53 24.17 -6.58
C THR A 45 7.83 23.46 -5.27
N THR A 46 7.97 24.25 -4.20
CA THR A 46 7.98 23.77 -2.82
C THR A 46 6.75 24.25 -2.05
N SER A 47 5.81 24.92 -2.72
CA SER A 47 4.63 25.53 -2.11
C SER A 47 3.37 24.97 -2.75
N PHE A 48 2.51 24.39 -1.90
CA PHE A 48 1.23 23.81 -2.27
C PHE A 48 0.10 24.47 -1.46
N PRO A 49 -1.10 24.66 -2.05
CA PRO A 49 -1.41 24.38 -3.45
C PRO A 49 -0.75 25.37 -4.43
N PHE A 50 -0.39 24.91 -5.63
CA PHE A 50 0.23 25.76 -6.66
C PHE A 50 -0.78 26.26 -7.71
N SER A 51 -0.46 27.31 -8.44
CA SER A 51 -1.27 27.76 -9.58
C SER A 51 -0.80 27.09 -10.87
N ALA A 52 -1.65 26.31 -11.53
CA ALA A 52 -1.29 25.68 -12.80
C ALA A 52 -1.06 26.70 -13.94
N ALA A 53 -1.59 27.93 -13.80
CA ALA A 53 -1.47 28.98 -14.82
C ALA A 53 -0.08 29.62 -14.91
N VAL A 54 0.81 29.37 -13.94
CA VAL A 54 2.18 29.91 -13.92
C VAL A 54 3.24 28.89 -14.32
N LEU A 55 2.83 27.66 -14.66
CA LEU A 55 3.75 26.61 -15.06
C LEU A 55 3.94 26.58 -16.57
N GLU A 56 5.13 26.17 -16.98
CA GLU A 56 5.38 25.81 -18.37
C GLU A 56 4.53 24.59 -18.76
N ALA A 57 4.12 24.53 -20.02
CA ALA A 57 3.21 23.49 -20.50
C ALA A 57 3.76 22.07 -20.29
N GLU A 58 5.07 21.87 -20.44
CA GLU A 58 5.75 20.59 -20.23
C GLU A 58 5.71 20.18 -18.74
N GLN A 59 6.00 21.10 -17.82
CA GLN A 59 5.94 20.84 -16.38
C GLN A 59 4.53 20.46 -15.93
N LEU A 60 3.52 21.15 -16.47
CA LEU A 60 2.12 20.86 -16.16
C LEU A 60 1.70 19.50 -16.71
N ALA A 61 2.12 19.14 -17.93
CA ALA A 61 1.82 17.85 -18.54
C ALA A 61 2.47 16.70 -17.76
N ASP A 62 3.74 16.83 -17.39
CA ASP A 62 4.46 15.84 -16.59
C ASP A 62 3.80 15.63 -15.23
N TYR A 63 3.47 16.73 -14.53
CA TYR A 63 2.73 16.66 -13.26
C TYR A 63 1.39 15.92 -13.43
N GLN A 64 0.60 16.27 -14.45
CA GLN A 64 -0.70 15.66 -14.68
C GLN A 64 -0.57 14.16 -14.97
N GLN A 65 0.40 13.77 -15.79
CA GLN A 65 0.67 12.37 -16.09
C GLN A 65 1.06 11.59 -14.84
N GLN A 66 2.01 12.10 -14.04
CA GLN A 66 2.44 11.42 -12.81
C GLN A 66 1.34 11.38 -11.76
N ARG A 67 0.51 12.43 -11.67
CA ARG A 67 -0.65 12.44 -10.77
C ARG A 67 -1.67 11.37 -11.16
N LEU A 68 -1.99 11.24 -12.45
CA LEU A 68 -2.91 10.21 -12.95
C LEU A 68 -2.34 8.82 -12.67
N TYR A 69 -1.06 8.59 -12.95
CA TYR A 69 -0.41 7.32 -12.64
C TYR A 69 -0.48 6.97 -11.15
N LEU A 70 -0.15 7.93 -10.26
CA LEU A 70 -0.22 7.71 -8.81
C LEU A 70 -1.66 7.46 -8.32
N ARG A 71 -2.65 8.14 -8.91
CA ARG A 71 -4.08 7.94 -8.64
C ARG A 71 -4.52 6.53 -9.03
N ASP A 72 -4.22 6.11 -10.25
CA ASP A 72 -4.62 4.79 -10.76
C ASP A 72 -3.94 3.67 -9.95
N LEU A 73 -2.66 3.87 -9.61
CA LEU A 73 -1.95 2.97 -8.71
C LEU A 73 -2.62 2.89 -7.32
N PHE A 74 -3.07 4.02 -6.76
CA PHE A 74 -3.78 4.02 -5.48
C PHE A 74 -5.08 3.19 -5.53
N ILE A 75 -5.82 3.29 -6.64
CA ILE A 75 -7.05 2.51 -6.87
C ILE A 75 -6.72 1.02 -6.92
N ASP A 76 -5.72 0.64 -7.72
CA ASP A 76 -5.30 -0.74 -7.89
C ASP A 76 -4.80 -1.36 -6.58
N GLU A 77 -3.93 -0.65 -5.85
CA GLU A 77 -3.39 -1.09 -4.57
C GLU A 77 -4.50 -1.23 -3.51
N THR A 78 -5.45 -0.30 -3.48
CA THR A 78 -6.59 -0.37 -2.55
C THR A 78 -7.48 -1.58 -2.86
N ASN A 79 -7.71 -1.89 -4.14
CA ASN A 79 -8.47 -3.07 -4.56
C ASN A 79 -7.75 -4.38 -4.23
N GLN A 80 -6.44 -4.41 -4.41
CA GLN A 80 -5.60 -5.54 -4.07
C GLN A 80 -5.58 -5.77 -2.55
N LEU A 81 -5.44 -4.72 -1.75
CA LEU A 81 -5.44 -4.82 -0.29
C LEU A 81 -6.77 -5.34 0.26
N ASP A 82 -7.89 -4.83 -0.25
CA ASP A 82 -9.22 -5.34 0.10
C ASP A 82 -9.35 -6.84 -0.21
N SER A 83 -8.84 -7.28 -1.37
CA SER A 83 -8.84 -8.69 -1.78
C SER A 83 -7.95 -9.55 -0.88
N LEU A 84 -6.74 -9.08 -0.53
CA LEU A 84 -5.80 -9.78 0.35
C LEU A 84 -6.39 -9.94 1.76
N VAL A 85 -6.94 -8.87 2.33
CA VAL A 85 -7.56 -8.90 3.66
C VAL A 85 -8.74 -9.87 3.70
N LYS A 86 -9.59 -9.86 2.66
CA LYS A 86 -10.68 -10.84 2.53
C LYS A 86 -10.16 -12.28 2.44
N ALA A 87 -9.09 -12.52 1.67
CA ALA A 87 -8.50 -13.85 1.53
C ALA A 87 -7.90 -14.37 2.85
N VAL A 88 -7.22 -13.51 3.62
CA VAL A 88 -6.71 -13.91 4.95
C VAL A 88 -7.86 -14.27 5.89
N ARG A 89 -8.96 -13.53 5.85
CA ARG A 89 -10.14 -13.79 6.69
C ARG A 89 -10.78 -15.15 6.38
N THR A 90 -10.94 -15.48 5.10
CA THR A 90 -11.68 -16.67 4.66
C THR A 90 -10.89 -17.96 4.73
N LYS A 91 -9.56 -17.91 4.68
CA LYS A 91 -8.72 -19.11 4.77
C LYS A 91 -8.74 -19.72 6.18
N SER A 92 -8.58 -21.04 6.25
CA SER A 92 -8.56 -21.83 7.49
C SER A 92 -7.21 -21.80 8.20
N TYR A 93 -6.62 -20.62 8.35
CA TYR A 93 -5.44 -20.41 9.20
C TYR A 93 -5.87 -20.24 10.65
N GLU A 94 -4.95 -20.54 11.58
CA GLU A 94 -5.16 -20.25 13.00
C GLU A 94 -5.31 -18.73 13.22
N GLU A 95 -5.96 -18.33 14.29
CA GLU A 95 -6.22 -16.91 14.56
C GLU A 95 -4.92 -16.09 14.63
N ASP A 96 -3.91 -16.65 15.27
CA ASP A 96 -2.59 -16.02 15.42
C ASP A 96 -1.86 -15.89 14.09
N GLU A 97 -1.98 -16.90 13.21
CA GLU A 97 -1.45 -16.87 11.86
C GLU A 97 -2.13 -15.79 11.00
N LYS A 98 -3.45 -15.66 11.10
CA LYS A 98 -4.20 -14.57 10.44
C LYS A 98 -3.73 -13.21 10.92
N LYS A 99 -3.55 -13.04 12.24
CA LYS A 99 -3.05 -11.82 12.85
C LYS A 99 -1.65 -11.45 12.34
N LEU A 100 -0.75 -12.43 12.18
CA LEU A 100 0.57 -12.20 11.59
C LEU A 100 0.50 -11.75 10.13
N LEU A 101 -0.36 -12.37 9.30
CA LEU A 101 -0.54 -11.94 7.90
C LEU A 101 -1.14 -10.53 7.82
N LEU A 102 -2.12 -10.22 8.66
CA LEU A 102 -2.72 -8.87 8.72
C LEU A 102 -1.72 -7.83 9.23
N LEU A 103 -0.82 -8.18 10.15
CA LEU A 103 0.25 -7.27 10.59
C LEU A 103 1.19 -6.91 9.44
N MET A 104 1.56 -7.88 8.60
CA MET A 104 2.39 -7.62 7.41
C MET A 104 1.67 -6.70 6.41
N ILE A 105 0.37 -6.94 6.18
CA ILE A 105 -0.46 -6.09 5.33
C ILE A 105 -0.56 -4.67 5.92
N LEU A 106 -0.70 -4.53 7.25
CA LEU A 106 -0.75 -3.21 7.88
C LEU A 106 0.55 -2.43 7.69
N GLY A 107 1.70 -3.08 7.85
CA GLY A 107 3.00 -2.44 7.63
C GLY A 107 3.14 -1.88 6.21
N TYR A 108 2.61 -2.60 5.21
CA TYR A 108 2.52 -2.09 3.84
C TYR A 108 1.55 -0.90 3.73
N ILE A 109 0.34 -1.02 4.29
CA ILE A 109 -0.69 0.04 4.27
C ILE A 109 -0.13 1.35 4.81
N ASP A 110 0.56 1.32 5.95
CA ASP A 110 1.08 2.54 6.59
C ASP A 110 2.16 3.22 5.70
N ILE A 111 2.97 2.45 4.97
CA ILE A 111 3.93 3.00 3.99
C ILE A 111 3.18 3.58 2.79
N ALA A 112 2.28 2.80 2.19
CA ALA A 112 1.52 3.21 1.01
C ALA A 112 0.69 4.47 1.27
N GLU A 113 0.09 4.60 2.46
CA GLU A 113 -0.63 5.80 2.89
C GLU A 113 0.23 7.06 2.77
N SER A 114 1.47 7.01 3.29
CA SER A 114 2.38 8.17 3.25
C SER A 114 2.71 8.64 1.84
N ILE A 115 2.66 7.72 0.87
CA ILE A 115 2.93 8.00 -0.55
C ILE A 115 1.66 8.49 -1.24
N PHE A 116 0.52 7.86 -1.02
CA PHE A 116 -0.74 8.27 -1.65
C PHE A 116 -1.30 9.58 -1.09
N ASP A 117 -0.92 9.98 0.13
CA ASP A 117 -1.22 11.31 0.67
C ASP A 117 -0.62 12.46 -0.17
N LEU A 118 0.37 12.15 -1.02
CA LEU A 118 0.89 13.11 -2.01
C LEU A 118 -0.19 13.58 -2.99
N LEU A 119 -1.19 12.77 -3.31
CA LEU A 119 -2.33 13.16 -4.17
C LEU A 119 -3.18 14.28 -3.57
N GLY A 120 -3.21 14.36 -2.23
CA GLY A 120 -3.93 15.39 -1.47
C GLY A 120 -3.07 16.61 -1.14
N THR A 121 -1.79 16.39 -0.81
CA THR A 121 -0.87 17.45 -0.38
C THR A 121 -0.23 18.21 -1.54
N HIS A 122 0.10 17.55 -2.65
CA HIS A 122 0.82 18.14 -3.79
C HIS A 122 -0.13 18.50 -4.94
N ARG A 123 -1.17 19.29 -4.65
CA ARG A 123 -2.25 19.60 -5.60
C ARG A 123 -2.20 21.04 -6.13
N PRO A 124 -2.78 21.33 -7.31
CA PRO A 124 -3.03 22.69 -7.75
C PRO A 124 -4.17 23.32 -6.93
N SER A 125 -4.25 24.65 -6.95
CA SER A 125 -5.28 25.44 -6.25
C SER A 125 -6.68 25.23 -6.83
N LYS A 126 -6.74 24.86 -8.12
CA LYS A 126 -7.95 24.46 -8.82
C LYS A 126 -7.72 23.04 -9.35
N LEU A 127 -8.38 22.08 -8.72
CA LEU A 127 -8.42 20.69 -9.17
C LEU A 127 -9.90 20.30 -9.18
N ASP A 128 -10.34 19.71 -10.28
CA ASP A 128 -11.69 19.19 -10.36
C ASP A 128 -11.88 18.05 -9.38
N LYS A 129 -13.13 17.87 -8.94
CA LYS A 129 -13.49 16.80 -8.03
C LYS A 129 -13.30 15.46 -8.73
N ASP A 130 -12.69 14.52 -8.02
CA ASP A 130 -12.42 13.16 -8.50
C ASP A 130 -13.17 12.17 -7.60
N GLU A 131 -14.38 11.81 -8.01
CA GLU A 131 -15.29 10.97 -7.20
C GLU A 131 -14.72 9.57 -6.96
N GLU A 132 -14.07 8.99 -7.96
CA GLU A 132 -13.44 7.67 -7.84
C GLU A 132 -12.26 7.70 -6.85
N LEU A 133 -11.48 8.78 -6.84
CA LEU A 133 -10.41 8.96 -5.83
C LEU A 133 -10.99 9.11 -4.42
N GLU A 134 -12.11 9.82 -4.24
CA GLU A 134 -12.79 9.93 -2.95
C GLU A 134 -13.32 8.57 -2.46
N GLU A 135 -13.98 7.82 -3.33
CA GLU A 135 -14.48 6.48 -3.03
C GLU A 135 -13.34 5.52 -2.67
N THR A 136 -12.23 5.61 -3.40
CA THR A 136 -11.01 4.84 -3.15
C THR A 136 -10.39 5.20 -1.81
N THR A 137 -10.31 6.49 -1.49
CA THR A 137 -9.82 6.96 -0.18
C THR A 137 -10.67 6.40 0.96
N ALA A 138 -12.01 6.45 0.83
CA ALA A 138 -12.91 5.87 1.82
C ALA A 138 -12.78 4.34 1.91
N LYS A 139 -12.56 3.65 0.80
CA LYS A 139 -12.28 2.21 0.77
C LYS A 139 -10.97 1.87 1.47
N PHE A 140 -9.89 2.59 1.16
CA PHE A 140 -8.57 2.42 1.76
C PHE A 140 -8.64 2.56 3.29
N GLU A 141 -9.29 3.62 3.78
CA GLU A 141 -9.48 3.82 5.22
C GLU A 141 -10.29 2.69 5.88
N ARG A 142 -11.32 2.16 5.22
CA ARG A 142 -12.04 0.99 5.72
C ARG A 142 -11.15 -0.25 5.83
N VAL A 143 -10.32 -0.52 4.82
CA VAL A 143 -9.39 -1.67 4.80
C VAL A 143 -8.33 -1.53 5.88
N LYS A 144 -7.75 -0.34 6.04
CA LYS A 144 -6.78 -0.01 7.08
C LYS A 144 -7.36 -0.18 8.48
N ASN A 145 -8.53 0.40 8.74
CA ASN A 145 -9.19 0.29 10.03
C ASN A 145 -9.60 -1.16 10.34
N PHE A 146 -10.10 -1.90 9.35
CA PHE A 146 -10.37 -3.33 9.51
C PHE A 146 -9.10 -4.08 9.91
N THR A 147 -8.00 -3.90 9.19
CA THR A 147 -6.72 -4.57 9.47
C THR A 147 -6.23 -4.25 10.89
N ARG A 148 -6.22 -2.97 11.28
CA ARG A 148 -5.84 -2.52 12.64
C ARG A 148 -6.69 -3.13 13.74
N LEU A 149 -8.00 -3.24 13.53
CA LEU A 149 -8.90 -3.84 14.53
C LEU A 149 -8.64 -5.34 14.71
N ASN A 150 -8.34 -6.05 13.64
CA ASN A 150 -8.17 -7.51 13.64
C ASN A 150 -6.79 -7.98 14.14
N ILE A 151 -5.82 -7.07 14.30
CA ILE A 151 -4.52 -7.37 14.92
C ILE A 151 -4.44 -6.99 16.40
N LYS A 152 -5.52 -6.48 17.00
CA LYS A 152 -5.53 -6.16 18.43
C LYS A 152 -5.21 -7.42 19.26
N GLY A 153 -4.38 -7.26 20.30
CA GLY A 153 -3.95 -8.36 21.16
C GLY A 153 -2.74 -9.17 20.64
N ILE A 154 -2.11 -8.76 19.54
CA ILE A 154 -0.90 -9.44 19.00
C ILE A 154 0.34 -9.39 19.91
N LEU A 155 0.30 -8.61 21.00
CA LEU A 155 1.42 -8.49 21.96
C LEU A 155 1.85 -9.83 22.57
N GLY A 156 0.97 -10.83 22.61
CA GLY A 156 1.31 -12.19 23.04
C GLY A 156 2.00 -13.06 21.97
N LEU A 157 2.05 -12.61 20.73
CA LEU A 157 2.53 -13.37 19.56
C LEU A 157 3.88 -12.89 19.02
N LEU A 158 4.33 -11.72 19.45
CA LEU A 158 5.67 -11.24 19.13
C LEU A 158 6.68 -11.92 20.07
N PRO A 159 7.84 -12.37 19.56
CA PRO A 159 8.91 -12.85 20.43
C PRO A 159 9.26 -11.76 21.44
N LYS A 160 9.34 -12.11 22.72
CA LYS A 160 9.85 -11.20 23.76
C LYS A 160 11.30 -10.87 23.39
N LEU A 161 11.56 -9.60 23.09
CA LEU A 161 12.90 -9.06 22.87
C LEU A 161 13.72 -9.12 24.17
#